data_AF-A0AAN6DF58-F1
#
_entry.id   AF-A0AAN6DF58-F1
#
_cell.length_a   1.000
_cell.length_b   1.000
_cell.length_c   1.000
_cell.angle_alpha   90.00
_cell.angle_beta   90.00
_cell.angle_gamma   90.00
#
_symmetry.space_group_name_H-M   'P 1'
#
loop_
_entity.id
_entity.type
_entity.pdbx_description
1 polymer ?
#
loop_
_entity_poly.entity_id
_entity_poly.type
_entity_poly.pdbx_seq_one_letter_code
_entity_poly.pdbx_strand_id
1 'polypeptide(L)'
;MYSISFNEYGEVWRKSPTPVNELFAFGTIADYKANEQLIGPLDEDQLLKLRQLTLMSVAKRGLLTFGQVAKLLDLKSDDVVRTLAVLARSPLLQLEIDELGQTVRFITASSRDIWVQGDPPPSFTAPVTIELLQKELSYGNDASTPKLKRRLES
;
A
#
# COMPACT_ATOMS: atom_id res chain seq x y z
N MET A 1 -10.98 0.99 34.92
CA MET A 1 -9.90 0.38 34.11
C MET A 1 -10.61 -0.57 33.14
N TYR A 2 -10.96 -0.12 31.94
CA TYR A 2 -11.76 -0.92 31.01
C TYR A 2 -10.83 -1.67 30.06
N SER A 3 -10.65 -2.97 30.32
CA SER A 3 -10.05 -3.92 29.38
C SER A 3 -11.16 -4.42 28.48
N ILE A 4 -11.40 -3.70 27.38
CA ILE A 4 -12.33 -4.15 26.33
C ILE A 4 -11.64 -5.31 25.60
N SER A 5 -12.32 -6.46 25.53
CA SER A 5 -11.82 -7.64 24.83
C SER A 5 -11.80 -7.39 23.30
N PHE A 6 -10.88 -8.02 22.57
CA PHE A 6 -10.74 -7.85 21.10
C PHE A 6 -12.07 -8.05 20.34
N ASN A 7 -12.95 -8.89 20.87
CA ASN A 7 -14.26 -9.23 20.31
C ASN A 7 -15.26 -8.06 20.43
N GLU A 8 -15.19 -7.29 21.52
CA GLU A 8 -16.03 -6.11 21.76
C GLU A 8 -15.58 -4.92 20.91
N TYR A 9 -14.28 -4.79 20.60
CA TYR A 9 -13.78 -3.78 19.65
C TYR A 9 -14.31 -4.00 18.23
N GLY A 10 -14.36 -5.26 17.77
CA GLY A 10 -14.95 -5.61 16.48
C GLY A 10 -16.44 -5.28 16.40
N GLU A 11 -17.18 -5.52 17.49
CA GLU A 11 -18.60 -5.16 17.62
C GLU A 11 -18.85 -3.65 17.57
N VAL A 12 -18.04 -2.86 18.28
CA VAL A 12 -18.16 -1.39 18.32
C VAL A 12 -17.80 -0.77 16.97
N TRP A 13 -16.73 -1.26 16.33
CA TRP A 13 -16.32 -0.81 15.00
C TRP A 13 -17.39 -1.09 13.94
N ARG A 14 -18.03 -2.27 13.95
CA ARG A 14 -19.13 -2.58 13.02
C ARG A 14 -20.37 -1.70 13.22
N LYS A 15 -20.62 -1.23 14.44
CA LYS A 15 -21.79 -0.40 14.75
C LYS A 15 -21.60 1.07 14.35
N SER A 16 -20.37 1.58 14.40
CA SER A 16 -20.04 2.97 14.06
C SER A 16 -18.62 3.09 13.50
N PRO A 17 -18.36 2.65 12.27
CA PRO A 17 -17.05 2.81 11.66
C PRO A 17 -16.81 4.30 11.37
N THR A 18 -15.59 4.78 11.64
CA THR A 18 -15.17 6.14 11.30
C THR A 18 -14.36 6.12 10.00
N PRO A 19 -14.44 7.17 9.16
CA PRO A 19 -13.71 7.21 7.89
C PRO A 19 -12.20 6.96 8.03
N VAL A 20 -11.59 7.44 9.12
CA VAL A 20 -10.17 7.19 9.43
C VAL A 20 -9.89 5.72 9.76
N ASN A 21 -10.74 5.05 10.53
CA ASN A 21 -10.54 3.64 10.87
C ASN A 21 -10.74 2.75 9.65
N GLU A 22 -11.73 3.08 8.82
CA GLU A 22 -11.95 2.41 7.54
C GLU A 22 -10.75 2.60 6.59
N LEU A 23 -10.13 3.79 6.57
CA LEU A 23 -8.93 4.06 5.78
C LEU A 23 -7.77 3.15 6.19
N PHE A 24 -7.52 3.01 7.49
CA PHE A 24 -6.44 2.14 7.98
C PHE A 24 -6.75 0.64 7.81
N ALA A 25 -8.02 0.26 7.81
CA ALA A 25 -8.43 -1.13 7.60
C ALA A 25 -8.35 -1.53 6.11
N PHE A 26 -8.78 -0.65 5.20
CA PHE A 26 -9.06 -1.02 3.81
C PHE A 26 -8.48 -0.08 2.76
N GLY A 27 -8.17 1.16 3.10
CA GLY A 27 -7.73 2.19 2.17
C GLY A 27 -6.22 2.24 1.95
N THR A 28 -5.81 3.12 1.06
CA THR A 28 -4.42 3.39 0.68
C THR A 28 -4.09 4.86 0.86
N ILE A 29 -2.81 5.23 0.70
CA ILE A 29 -2.42 6.64 0.68
C ILE A 29 -3.14 7.44 -0.42
N ALA A 30 -3.50 6.79 -1.54
CA ALA A 30 -4.24 7.41 -2.62
C ALA A 30 -5.70 7.71 -2.20
N ASP A 31 -6.33 6.77 -1.48
CA ASP A 31 -7.68 6.96 -0.93
C ASP A 31 -7.71 8.08 0.11
N TYR A 32 -6.67 8.20 0.94
CA TYR A 32 -6.52 9.33 1.85
C TYR A 32 -6.46 10.66 1.11
N LYS A 33 -5.62 10.77 0.07
CA LYS A 33 -5.51 12.01 -0.72
C LYS A 33 -6.79 12.39 -1.42
N ALA A 34 -7.53 11.42 -1.95
CA ALA A 34 -8.80 11.67 -2.61
C ALA A 34 -9.90 12.14 -1.63
N ASN A 35 -9.78 11.76 -0.35
CA ASN A 35 -10.81 11.97 0.66
C ASN A 35 -10.31 12.76 1.88
N GLU A 36 -9.23 13.52 1.74
CA GLU A 36 -8.55 14.19 2.87
C GLU A 36 -9.50 15.12 3.64
N GLN A 37 -10.43 15.78 2.93
CA GLN A 37 -11.44 16.64 3.55
C GLN A 37 -12.43 15.88 4.44
N LEU A 38 -12.73 14.61 4.12
CA LEU A 38 -13.64 13.76 4.88
C LEU A 38 -12.93 13.09 6.06
N ILE A 39 -11.66 12.73 5.89
CA ILE A 39 -10.88 11.98 6.86
C ILE A 39 -10.25 12.90 7.90
N GLY A 40 -9.91 14.13 7.50
CA GLY A 40 -9.15 15.07 8.32
C GLY A 40 -7.63 14.81 8.23
N PRO A 41 -6.81 15.74 8.74
CA PRO A 41 -5.36 15.65 8.64
C PRO A 41 -4.81 14.48 9.47
N LEU A 42 -3.87 13.73 8.88
CA LEU A 42 -3.09 12.71 9.58
C LEU A 42 -1.71 13.26 9.97
N ASP A 43 -1.22 12.85 11.13
CA ASP A 43 0.17 13.15 11.53
C ASP A 43 1.18 12.27 10.77
N GLU A 44 2.47 12.58 10.90
CA GLU A 44 3.54 11.87 10.17
C GLU A 44 3.63 10.37 10.53
N ASP A 45 3.35 10.01 11.79
CA ASP A 45 3.37 8.61 12.23
C ASP A 45 2.19 7.82 11.63
N GLN A 46 1.01 8.45 11.59
CA GLN A 46 -0.20 7.95 10.95
C GLN A 46 0.00 7.80 9.44
N LEU A 47 0.62 8.78 8.78
CA LEU A 47 0.95 8.72 7.36
C LEU A 47 1.97 7.61 7.07
N LEU A 48 3.00 7.47 7.90
CA LEU A 48 3.97 6.39 7.78
C LEU A 48 3.31 5.02 7.90
N LYS A 49 2.41 4.86 8.88
CA LYS A 49 1.60 3.64 9.05
C LYS A 49 0.72 3.37 7.83
N LEU A 50 0.08 4.38 7.27
CA LEU A 50 -0.75 4.23 6.07
C LEU A 50 0.07 3.84 4.84
N ARG A 51 1.27 4.43 4.68
CA ARG A 51 2.23 4.04 3.63
C ARG A 51 2.67 2.59 3.80
N GLN A 52 2.94 2.15 5.02
CA GLN A 52 3.25 0.76 5.32
C GLN A 52 2.12 -0.17 4.88
N LEU A 53 0.88 0.16 5.28
CA LEU A 53 -0.30 -0.63 4.93
C LEU A 53 -0.58 -0.62 3.43
N THR A 54 -0.30 0.49 2.75
CA THR A 54 -0.39 0.60 1.28
C THR A 54 0.62 -0.34 0.62
N LEU A 55 1.88 -0.35 1.07
CA LEU A 55 2.88 -1.32 0.61
C LEU A 55 2.41 -2.76 0.85
N MET A 56 1.90 -3.07 2.03
CA MET A 56 1.46 -4.43 2.37
C MET A 56 0.35 -4.95 1.44
N SER A 57 -0.57 -4.09 1.01
CA SER A 57 -1.65 -4.47 0.07
C SER A 57 -1.20 -4.63 -1.38
N VAL A 58 -0.16 -3.90 -1.77
CA VAL A 58 0.35 -3.92 -3.15
C VAL A 58 1.46 -4.98 -3.31
N ALA A 59 2.26 -5.20 -2.28
CA ALA A 59 3.40 -6.11 -2.24
C ALA A 59 2.96 -7.58 -2.18
N LYS A 60 2.33 -8.06 -3.25
CA LYS A 60 2.43 -9.48 -3.62
C LYS A 60 3.85 -9.65 -4.19
N ARG A 61 4.61 -10.63 -3.67
CA ARG A 61 6.03 -10.93 -4.00
C ARG A 61 6.47 -10.34 -5.35
N GLY A 62 7.42 -9.41 -5.33
CA GLY A 62 7.81 -8.69 -6.54
C GLY A 62 8.94 -7.68 -6.33
N LEU A 63 9.43 -7.15 -7.45
CA LEU A 63 10.45 -6.11 -7.52
C LEU A 63 9.79 -4.80 -7.96
N LEU A 64 9.98 -3.71 -7.23
CA LEU A 64 9.56 -2.37 -7.63
C LEU A 64 10.76 -1.45 -7.76
N THR A 65 10.71 -0.52 -8.71
CA THR A 65 11.66 0.60 -8.79
C THR A 65 11.35 1.65 -7.74
N PHE A 66 12.36 2.45 -7.35
CA PHE A 66 12.14 3.58 -6.44
C PHE A 66 11.12 4.59 -6.98
N GLY A 67 11.08 4.79 -8.31
CA GLY A 67 10.06 5.64 -8.94
C GLY A 67 8.64 5.11 -8.79
N GLN A 68 8.45 3.79 -8.88
CA GLN A 68 7.14 3.16 -8.61
C GLN A 68 6.75 3.29 -7.14
N VAL A 69 7.68 3.07 -6.22
CA VAL A 69 7.46 3.26 -4.77
C VAL A 69 7.12 4.71 -4.45
N ALA A 70 7.85 5.66 -5.02
CA ALA A 70 7.61 7.10 -4.83
C ALA A 70 6.18 7.48 -5.21
N LYS A 71 5.70 7.02 -6.37
CA LYS A 71 4.32 7.25 -6.80
C LYS A 71 3.30 6.56 -5.90
N LEU A 72 3.57 5.30 -5.53
CA LEU A 72 2.64 4.49 -4.74
C LEU A 72 2.45 5.03 -3.32
N LEU A 73 3.52 5.56 -2.71
CA LEU A 73 3.51 6.04 -1.32
C LEU A 73 3.40 7.56 -1.20
N ASP A 74 3.26 8.23 -2.33
CA ASP A 74 3.29 9.67 -2.45
C ASP A 74 4.51 10.27 -1.71
N LEU A 75 5.69 9.87 -2.17
CA LEU A 75 6.97 10.32 -1.65
C LEU A 75 7.71 11.10 -2.72
N LYS A 76 8.52 12.05 -2.28
CA LYS A 76 9.57 12.62 -3.13
C LYS A 76 10.67 11.58 -3.33
N SER A 77 11.35 11.65 -4.47
CA SER A 77 12.43 10.69 -4.82
C SER A 77 13.48 10.58 -3.72
N ASP A 78 13.85 11.70 -3.09
CA ASP A 78 14.89 11.77 -2.06
C ASP A 78 14.46 11.10 -0.74
N ASP A 79 13.16 10.99 -0.49
CA ASP A 79 12.61 10.41 0.74
C ASP A 79 12.41 8.89 0.64
N VAL A 80 12.42 8.32 -0.57
CA VAL A 80 12.07 6.91 -0.82
C VAL A 80 12.94 5.97 0.01
N VAL A 81 14.27 6.11 -0.09
CA VAL A 81 15.22 5.22 0.59
C VAL A 81 15.06 5.34 2.11
N ARG A 82 14.96 6.57 2.62
CA ARG A 82 14.78 6.84 4.05
C ARG A 82 13.48 6.21 4.57
N THR A 83 12.37 6.38 3.85
CA THR A 83 11.09 5.79 4.24
C THR A 83 11.15 4.28 4.17
N LEU A 84 11.69 3.68 3.10
CA LEU A 84 11.85 2.23 2.98
C LEU A 84 12.70 1.64 4.11
N ALA A 85 13.79 2.30 4.49
CA ALA A 85 14.65 1.88 5.59
C ALA A 85 13.93 1.90 6.95
N VAL A 86 13.00 2.83 7.16
CA VAL A 86 12.16 2.85 8.36
C VAL A 86 11.13 1.72 8.31
N LEU A 87 10.47 1.52 7.17
CA LEU A 87 9.45 0.50 6.99
C LEU A 87 10.02 -0.93 7.11
N ALA A 88 11.26 -1.15 6.67
CA ALA A 88 11.98 -2.42 6.77
C ALA A 88 12.25 -2.86 8.22
N ARG A 89 12.18 -1.94 9.20
CA ARG A 89 12.34 -2.28 10.63
C ARG A 89 11.10 -2.94 11.22
N SER A 90 9.97 -2.91 10.52
CA SER A 90 8.74 -3.53 10.97
C SER A 90 8.73 -5.02 10.65
N PRO A 91 8.31 -5.89 11.59
CA PRO A 91 8.17 -7.32 11.31
C PRO A 91 7.04 -7.63 10.32
N LEU A 92 6.18 -6.65 10.00
CA LEU A 92 5.03 -6.83 9.10
C LEU A 92 5.40 -6.77 7.62
N LEU A 93 6.60 -6.28 7.29
CA LEU A 93 7.06 -6.09 5.93
C LEU A 93 8.56 -6.39 5.81
N GLN A 94 8.91 -7.45 5.10
CA GLN A 94 10.29 -7.77 4.78
C GLN A 94 10.61 -7.33 3.36
N LEU A 95 11.66 -6.52 3.23
CA LEU A 95 12.09 -5.95 1.97
C LEU A 95 13.62 -5.90 1.87
N GLU A 96 14.13 -5.96 0.65
CA GLU A 96 15.54 -5.76 0.32
C GLU A 96 15.67 -4.53 -0.57
N ILE A 97 16.53 -3.59 -0.19
CA ILE A 97 16.74 -2.34 -0.90
C ILE A 97 18.05 -2.46 -1.68
N ASP A 98 18.01 -2.25 -3.00
CA ASP A 98 19.17 -2.07 -3.85
C ASP A 98 19.23 -0.61 -4.32
N GLU A 99 20.05 0.19 -3.64
CA GLU A 99 20.22 1.61 -3.96
C GLU A 99 20.94 1.83 -5.29
N LEU A 100 21.88 0.95 -5.68
CA LEU A 100 22.60 1.08 -6.94
C LEU A 100 21.69 0.76 -8.13
N GLY A 101 20.88 -0.30 -7.99
CA GLY A 101 19.86 -0.68 -8.96
C GLY A 101 18.60 0.17 -8.91
N GLN A 102 18.44 1.03 -7.89
CA GLN A 102 17.24 1.84 -7.65
C GLN A 102 15.96 0.97 -7.55
N THR A 103 16.07 -0.18 -6.90
CA THR A 103 14.98 -1.15 -6.76
C THR A 103 14.79 -1.62 -5.33
N VAL A 104 13.59 -2.10 -5.04
CA VAL A 104 13.24 -2.77 -3.79
C VAL A 104 12.53 -4.07 -4.10
N ARG A 105 12.99 -5.16 -3.48
CA ARG A 105 12.36 -6.47 -3.56
C ARG A 105 11.55 -6.74 -2.31
N PHE A 106 10.28 -7.08 -2.49
CA PHE A 106 9.38 -7.46 -1.40
C PHE A 106 9.42 -8.97 -1.19
N ILE A 107 9.88 -9.39 -0.01
CA ILE A 107 10.04 -10.81 0.35
C ILE A 107 8.74 -11.35 0.94
N THR A 108 8.26 -10.71 1.99
CA THR A 108 7.00 -11.04 2.67
C THR A 108 6.30 -9.78 3.17
N ALA A 109 4.96 -9.84 3.17
CA ALA A 109 4.11 -8.84 3.79
C ALA A 109 2.99 -9.57 4.52
N SER A 110 2.67 -9.12 5.74
CA SER A 110 1.48 -9.60 6.46
C SER A 110 0.20 -9.16 5.73
N SER A 111 -0.85 -9.98 5.80
CA SER A 111 -2.14 -9.58 5.25
C SER A 111 -2.71 -8.39 6.02
N ARG A 112 -3.15 -7.36 5.28
CA ARG A 112 -3.85 -6.21 5.84
C ARG A 112 -5.35 -6.47 5.99
N ASP A 113 -5.93 -7.13 5.00
CA ASP A 113 -7.38 -7.17 4.84
C ASP A 113 -8.02 -8.04 5.92
N ILE A 114 -8.85 -7.41 6.75
CA ILE A 114 -9.67 -8.05 7.78
C ILE A 114 -11.11 -8.29 7.31
N TRP A 115 -11.38 -8.22 5.99
CA TRP A 115 -12.73 -8.37 5.44
C TRP A 115 -13.40 -9.64 5.95
N VAL A 116 -14.44 -9.47 6.76
CA VAL A 116 -15.34 -10.55 7.15
C VAL A 116 -16.61 -10.40 6.32
N GLN A 117 -17.15 -11.52 5.85
CA GLN A 117 -18.41 -11.53 5.11
C GLN A 117 -19.50 -10.82 5.92
N GLY A 118 -20.04 -9.70 5.41
CA GLY A 118 -21.09 -8.90 6.06
C GLY A 118 -20.65 -7.52 6.56
N ASP A 119 -19.37 -7.15 6.46
CA ASP A 119 -18.93 -5.79 6.79
C ASP A 119 -19.46 -4.76 5.76
N PRO A 120 -19.85 -3.55 6.20
CA PRO A 120 -20.34 -2.50 5.30
C PRO A 120 -19.24 -2.01 4.36
N PRO A 121 -19.58 -1.55 3.13
CA PRO A 121 -18.59 -0.96 2.24
C PRO A 121 -18.02 0.33 2.85
N PRO A 122 -16.70 0.59 2.68
CA PRO A 122 -16.07 1.79 3.23
C PRO A 122 -16.67 3.07 2.63
N SER A 123 -16.88 4.08 3.47
CA SER A 123 -17.63 5.30 3.17
C SER A 123 -16.97 6.21 2.12
N PHE A 124 -15.70 5.97 1.79
CA PHE A 124 -14.87 6.79 0.90
C PHE A 124 -14.61 6.18 -0.48
N THR A 125 -15.35 5.13 -0.88
CA THR A 125 -15.06 4.42 -2.14
C THR A 125 -15.71 5.05 -3.37
N ALA A 126 -14.92 5.86 -4.09
CA ALA A 126 -14.74 5.62 -5.52
C ALA A 126 -13.49 4.72 -5.63
N PRO A 127 -13.62 3.43 -5.99
CA PRO A 127 -12.54 2.46 -5.79
C PRO A 127 -11.37 2.75 -6.73
N VAL A 128 -10.25 3.24 -6.21
CA VAL A 128 -8.95 2.92 -6.80
C VAL A 128 -8.60 1.52 -6.32
N THR A 129 -9.13 0.51 -7.02
CA THR A 129 -8.96 -0.89 -6.61
C THR A 129 -7.47 -1.22 -6.51
N ILE A 130 -7.08 -2.07 -5.55
CA ILE A 130 -5.71 -2.63 -5.47
C ILE A 130 -5.30 -3.25 -6.82
N GLU A 131 -6.25 -3.80 -7.57
CA GLU A 131 -6.07 -4.28 -8.93
C GLU A 131 -5.69 -3.18 -9.93
N LEU A 132 -6.23 -1.97 -9.82
CA LEU A 132 -5.81 -0.81 -10.61
C LEU A 132 -4.38 -0.40 -10.26
N LEU A 133 -4.04 -0.32 -8.97
CA LEU A 133 -2.65 -0.03 -8.55
C LEU A 133 -1.68 -1.12 -9.02
N GLN A 134 -2.06 -2.38 -8.89
CA GLN A 134 -1.26 -3.51 -9.38
C GLN A 134 -1.14 -3.48 -10.90
N LYS A 135 -2.19 -3.13 -11.66
CA LYS A 135 -2.16 -3.01 -13.12
C LYS A 135 -1.30 -1.84 -13.59
N GLU A 136 -1.38 -0.69 -12.94
CA GLU A 136 -0.50 0.47 -13.17
C GLU A 136 0.97 0.12 -12.87
N LEU A 137 1.22 -0.71 -11.86
CA LEU A 137 2.55 -1.19 -11.49
C LEU A 137 3.05 -2.36 -12.36
N SER A 138 2.15 -3.11 -13.00
CA SER A 138 2.47 -4.25 -13.88
C SER A 138 3.06 -3.83 -15.23
N TYR A 139 3.10 -2.52 -15.53
CA TYR A 139 3.89 -1.96 -16.64
C TYR A 139 5.39 -1.96 -16.33
N GLY A 140 5.94 -3.14 -16.07
CA GLY A 140 7.36 -3.35 -15.80
C GLY A 140 7.80 -4.81 -15.72
N ASN A 141 6.88 -5.78 -15.86
CA ASN A 141 7.19 -7.21 -15.73
C ASN A 141 6.97 -8.02 -17.01
N ASP A 142 7.08 -7.39 -18.18
CA ASP A 142 7.25 -8.12 -19.44
C ASP A 142 8.73 -8.51 -19.63
N ALA A 143 9.22 -9.37 -18.75
CA ALA A 143 10.40 -10.21 -19.02
C ALA A 143 10.04 -11.35 -20.00
N SER A 144 9.08 -11.14 -20.90
CA SER A 144 8.58 -12.12 -21.88
C SER A 144 7.96 -11.47 -23.12
N THR A 145 8.68 -10.54 -23.77
CA THR A 145 8.40 -10.23 -25.19
C THR A 145 9.60 -10.57 -26.08
N PRO A 146 9.59 -11.71 -26.82
CA PRO A 146 10.45 -11.90 -27.96
C PRO A 146 9.84 -11.13 -29.16
N LYS A 147 9.95 -9.80 -29.16
CA LYS A 147 9.57 -8.97 -30.32
C LYS A 147 10.58 -7.86 -30.57
N LEU A 148 11.81 -8.28 -30.89
CA LEU A 148 12.74 -7.49 -31.71
C LEU A 148 13.68 -8.41 -32.50
N LYS A 149 13.08 -9.41 -33.18
CA LYS A 149 13.67 -9.96 -34.41
C LYS A 149 12.84 -9.44 -35.59
N ARG A 150 13.33 -8.37 -36.21
CA ARG A 150 13.15 -7.93 -37.61
C ARG A 150 13.28 -6.41 -37.69
N ARG A 151 14.53 -5.93 -37.71
CA ARG A 151 14.94 -4.74 -38.47
C ARG A 151 16.46 -4.62 -38.49
N LEU A 152 17.10 -5.70 -38.93
CA LEU A 152 18.46 -5.74 -39.46
C LEU A 152 18.38 -6.85 -40.51
N GLU A 153 17.97 -6.45 -41.71
CA GLU A 153 17.94 -7.18 -43.00
C GLU A 153 16.74 -6.66 -43.82
N SER A 154 16.92 -5.45 -44.38
CA SER A 154 16.40 -4.98 -45.67
C SER A 154 17.00 -3.61 -45.92
#